data_AF-A0A9W7AQ70-F1
#
_entry.id   AF-A0A9W7AQ70-F1
#
_cell.length_a   1.000
_cell.length_b   1.000
_cell.length_c   1.000
_cell.angle_alpha   90.00
_cell.angle_beta   90.00
_cell.angle_gamma   90.00
#
_symmetry.space_group_name_H-M   'P 1'
#
loop_
_entity.id
_entity.type
_entity.pdbx_description
1 polymer ?
#
loop_
_entity_poly.entity_id
_entity_poly.type
_entity_poly.pdbx_seq_one_letter_code
_entity_poly.pdbx_strand_id
1 'polypeptide(L)'
;MTDIAPMTYARYLALDTLLDAQHPRSDLDDEMLFIIIHQTKELWLKQIIREMRFAKQQIEADALVPAYKALARVSRIQAVMTLSWDVLSTMTPSDYTRFRHVLGPSSGFQSDQFRTVEYMLGLKDKAFLKYQEDRPAAKAAMQAALDQPSIWDAAIAALARADFDIAPDLLDRDFAQSHQPS
;
A
#
# COMPACT_ATOMS: atom_id res chain seq x y z
N MET A 1 -1.30 -20.82 -35.32
CA MET A 1 -2.59 -20.95 -34.62
C MET A 1 -2.32 -20.84 -33.14
N THR A 2 -2.55 -19.69 -32.54
CA THR A 2 -2.50 -19.54 -31.08
C THR A 2 -3.75 -20.18 -30.51
N ASP A 3 -3.56 -21.34 -29.88
CA ASP A 3 -4.58 -21.99 -29.07
C ASP A 3 -4.80 -21.15 -27.80
N ILE A 4 -5.58 -20.07 -27.93
CA ILE A 4 -6.00 -19.28 -26.78
C ILE A 4 -7.20 -20.00 -26.21
N ALA A 5 -6.92 -20.93 -25.30
CA ALA A 5 -7.95 -21.59 -24.53
C ALA A 5 -8.90 -20.51 -23.94
N PRO A 6 -10.22 -20.72 -23.95
CA PRO A 6 -11.21 -19.68 -23.69
C PRO A 6 -11.01 -19.04 -22.31
N MET A 7 -11.28 -17.74 -22.20
CA MET A 7 -11.17 -17.04 -20.91
C MET A 7 -12.13 -17.65 -19.90
N THR A 8 -11.64 -17.96 -18.70
CA THR A 8 -12.43 -18.45 -17.56
C THR A 8 -12.21 -17.56 -16.35
N TYR A 9 -13.07 -17.66 -15.33
CA TYR A 9 -12.91 -16.94 -14.05
C TYR A 9 -11.54 -17.18 -13.42
N ALA A 10 -11.11 -18.45 -13.34
CA ALA A 10 -9.82 -18.83 -12.77
C ALA A 10 -8.64 -18.23 -13.55
N ARG A 11 -8.72 -18.19 -14.88
CA ARG A 11 -7.69 -17.60 -15.75
C ARG A 11 -7.65 -16.07 -15.62
N TYR A 12 -8.81 -15.41 -15.60
CA TYR A 12 -8.90 -13.96 -15.48
C TYR A 12 -8.29 -13.44 -14.16
N LEU A 13 -8.53 -14.18 -13.06
CA LEU A 13 -8.02 -13.82 -11.73
C LEU A 13 -6.67 -14.45 -11.38
N ALA A 14 -6.09 -15.26 -12.28
CA ALA A 14 -4.90 -16.06 -12.03
C ALA A 14 -4.99 -16.87 -10.71
N LEU A 15 -6.13 -17.54 -10.48
CA LEU A 15 -6.40 -18.21 -9.21
C LEU A 15 -5.39 -19.32 -8.90
N ASP A 16 -4.92 -20.06 -9.89
CA ASP A 16 -3.93 -21.12 -9.66
C ASP A 16 -2.62 -20.54 -9.09
N THR A 17 -2.23 -19.31 -9.48
CA THR A 17 -1.08 -18.62 -8.90
C THR A 17 -1.41 -18.03 -7.53
N LEU A 18 -2.60 -17.41 -7.39
CA LEU A 18 -2.99 -16.74 -6.15
C LEU A 18 -3.21 -17.73 -4.99
N LEU A 19 -3.83 -18.87 -5.28
CA LEU A 19 -4.21 -19.91 -4.30
C LEU A 19 -3.11 -20.96 -4.06
N ASP A 20 -1.98 -20.87 -4.77
CA ASP A 20 -0.79 -21.68 -4.51
C ASP A 20 0.23 -20.92 -3.65
N ALA A 21 0.07 -19.61 -3.43
CA ALA A 21 1.04 -18.78 -2.73
C ALA A 21 1.09 -18.95 -1.19
N GLN A 22 0.28 -19.85 -0.62
CA GLN A 22 0.21 -20.08 0.83
C GLN A 22 1.08 -21.26 1.22
N HIS A 23 2.27 -20.98 1.78
CA HIS A 23 3.24 -22.00 2.18
C HIS A 23 3.56 -21.91 3.69
N PRO A 24 2.74 -22.53 4.57
CA PRO A 24 3.06 -22.67 5.99
C PRO A 24 4.43 -23.31 6.23
N ARG A 25 5.11 -22.89 7.30
CA ARG A 25 6.41 -23.40 7.75
C ARG A 25 6.31 -24.26 9.01
N SER A 26 5.12 -24.36 9.60
CA SER A 26 4.76 -25.24 10.70
C SER A 26 3.56 -26.11 10.31
N ASP A 27 3.30 -27.14 11.11
CA ASP A 27 2.11 -28.00 10.97
C ASP A 27 0.91 -27.46 11.77
N LEU A 28 0.90 -26.17 12.15
CA LEU A 28 -0.16 -25.55 12.94
C LEU A 28 -1.21 -24.88 12.06
N ASP A 29 -2.47 -25.20 12.32
CA ASP A 29 -3.62 -24.70 11.54
C ASP A 29 -3.69 -23.15 11.48
N ASP A 30 -3.36 -22.46 12.58
CA ASP A 30 -3.44 -21.00 12.67
C ASP A 30 -2.43 -20.25 11.79
N GLU A 31 -1.37 -20.91 11.32
CA GLU A 31 -0.41 -20.28 10.42
C GLU A 31 -1.05 -19.91 9.07
N MET A 32 -2.02 -20.71 8.59
CA MET A 32 -2.76 -20.40 7.37
C MET A 32 -3.53 -19.08 7.49
N LEU A 33 -4.19 -18.85 8.63
CA LEU A 33 -4.87 -17.58 8.93
C LEU A 33 -3.86 -16.43 8.93
N PHE A 34 -2.71 -16.61 9.57
CA PHE A 34 -1.63 -15.62 9.59
C PHE A 34 -1.14 -15.28 8.18
N ILE A 35 -1.01 -16.23 7.27
CA ILE A 35 -0.62 -15.96 5.87
C ILE A 35 -1.73 -15.21 5.12
N ILE A 36 -2.95 -15.73 5.14
CA ILE A 36 -4.09 -15.20 4.36
C ILE A 36 -4.41 -13.75 4.77
N ILE A 37 -4.40 -13.43 6.06
CA ILE A 37 -4.71 -12.07 6.53
C ILE A 37 -3.69 -11.04 6.03
N HIS A 38 -2.41 -11.42 5.90
CA HIS A 38 -1.37 -10.51 5.39
C HIS A 38 -1.44 -10.40 3.87
N GLN A 39 -1.64 -11.51 3.16
CA GLN A 39 -1.78 -11.50 1.69
C GLN A 39 -2.99 -10.68 1.24
N THR A 40 -4.13 -10.80 1.92
CA THR A 40 -5.33 -9.98 1.63
C THR A 40 -5.07 -8.50 1.87
N LYS A 41 -4.34 -8.12 2.93
CA LYS A 41 -3.91 -6.73 3.17
C LYS A 41 -2.99 -6.21 2.07
N GLU A 42 -2.05 -7.01 1.58
CA GLU A 42 -1.15 -6.63 0.48
C GLU A 42 -1.90 -6.43 -0.85
N LEU A 43 -2.95 -7.21 -1.11
CA LEU A 43 -3.85 -6.98 -2.25
C LEU A 43 -4.63 -5.66 -2.11
N TRP A 44 -5.09 -5.33 -0.90
CA TRP A 44 -5.75 -4.06 -0.63
C TRP A 44 -4.80 -2.87 -0.74
N LEU A 45 -3.57 -2.98 -0.23
CA LEU A 45 -2.53 -1.96 -0.39
C LEU A 45 -2.22 -1.69 -1.86
N LYS A 46 -2.14 -2.73 -2.69
CA LYS A 46 -1.99 -2.60 -4.15
C LYS A 46 -3.11 -1.75 -4.77
N GLN A 47 -4.37 -2.01 -4.36
CA GLN A 47 -5.51 -1.21 -4.84
C GLN A 47 -5.45 0.22 -4.31
N ILE A 48 -5.10 0.44 -3.03
CA ILE A 48 -4.95 1.77 -2.44
C ILE A 48 -3.91 2.58 -3.22
N ILE A 49 -2.74 2.02 -3.52
CA ILE A 49 -1.69 2.69 -4.29
C ILE A 49 -2.21 3.12 -5.66
N ARG A 50 -2.99 2.26 -6.34
CA ARG A 50 -3.61 2.58 -7.64
C ARG A 50 -4.58 3.75 -7.53
N GLU A 51 -5.46 3.75 -6.53
CA GLU A 51 -6.43 4.82 -6.30
C GLU A 51 -5.75 6.13 -5.90
N MET A 52 -4.75 6.09 -5.04
CA MET A 52 -4.02 7.28 -4.60
C MET A 52 -3.23 7.93 -5.74
N ARG A 53 -2.60 7.13 -6.62
CA ARG A 53 -1.94 7.66 -7.83
C ARG A 53 -2.94 8.37 -8.73
N PHE A 54 -4.11 7.76 -8.93
CA PHE A 54 -5.18 8.38 -9.71
C PHE A 54 -5.67 9.67 -9.04
N ALA A 55 -5.98 9.63 -7.74
CA ALA A 55 -6.45 10.81 -7.00
C ALA A 55 -5.46 11.96 -7.08
N LYS A 56 -4.15 11.69 -6.89
CA LYS A 56 -3.09 12.69 -7.03
C LYS A 56 -3.09 13.32 -8.43
N GLN A 57 -3.12 12.51 -9.49
CA GLN A 57 -3.19 13.02 -10.88
C GLN A 57 -4.42 13.89 -11.13
N GLN A 58 -5.57 13.53 -10.55
CA GLN A 58 -6.78 14.32 -10.67
C GLN A 58 -6.68 15.65 -9.89
N ILE A 59 -6.03 15.67 -8.72
CA ILE A 59 -5.75 16.90 -7.96
C ILE A 59 -4.80 17.81 -8.74
N GLU A 60 -3.73 17.26 -9.33
CA GLU A 60 -2.78 18.00 -10.17
C GLU A 60 -3.43 18.63 -11.40
N ALA A 61 -4.53 18.05 -11.89
CA ALA A 61 -5.32 18.54 -13.02
C ALA A 61 -6.57 19.35 -12.61
N ASP A 62 -6.69 19.73 -11.33
CA ASP A 62 -7.83 20.47 -10.75
C ASP A 62 -9.21 19.76 -10.92
N ALA A 63 -9.19 18.45 -11.19
CA ALA A 63 -10.36 17.60 -11.31
C ALA A 63 -10.73 16.98 -9.94
N LEU A 64 -11.25 17.79 -9.03
CA LEU A 64 -11.44 17.39 -7.62
C LEU A 64 -12.54 16.34 -7.41
N VAL A 65 -13.58 16.31 -8.23
CA VAL A 65 -14.69 15.32 -8.12
C VAL A 65 -14.21 13.88 -8.35
N PRO A 66 -13.50 13.54 -9.44
CA PRO A 66 -12.96 12.20 -9.60
C PRO A 66 -11.87 11.86 -8.56
N ALA A 67 -11.08 12.84 -8.10
CA ALA A 67 -10.16 12.63 -6.98
C ALA A 67 -10.89 12.20 -5.70
N TYR A 68 -11.97 12.90 -5.35
CA TYR A 68 -12.81 12.58 -4.20
C TYR A 68 -13.39 11.16 -4.31
N LYS A 69 -13.90 10.78 -5.49
CA LYS A 69 -14.43 9.42 -5.71
C LYS A 69 -13.40 8.34 -5.45
N ALA A 70 -12.15 8.55 -5.87
CA ALA A 70 -11.05 7.61 -5.63
C ALA A 70 -10.68 7.53 -4.15
N LEU A 71 -10.59 8.68 -3.46
CA LEU A 71 -10.31 8.74 -2.02
C LEU A 71 -11.43 8.13 -1.18
N ALA A 72 -12.70 8.28 -1.60
CA ALA A 72 -13.82 7.58 -0.98
C ALA A 72 -13.66 6.06 -1.07
N ARG A 73 -13.15 5.53 -2.19
CA ARG A 73 -12.82 4.11 -2.33
C ARG A 73 -11.68 3.69 -1.41
N VAL A 74 -10.61 4.50 -1.32
CA VAL A 74 -9.52 4.26 -0.35
C VAL A 74 -10.06 4.14 1.08
N SER A 75 -10.94 5.06 1.49
CA SER A 75 -11.60 5.01 2.81
C SER A 75 -12.39 3.71 3.02
N ARG A 76 -13.13 3.23 2.02
CA ARG A 76 -13.85 1.95 2.12
C ARG A 76 -12.90 0.76 2.24
N ILE A 77 -11.80 0.74 1.49
CA ILE A 77 -10.79 -0.31 1.58
C ILE A 77 -10.15 -0.31 2.98
N GLN A 78 -9.78 0.86 3.51
CA GLN A 78 -9.24 0.98 4.86
C GLN A 78 -10.22 0.47 5.92
N ALA A 79 -11.53 0.75 5.78
CA ALA A 79 -12.54 0.21 6.68
C ALA A 79 -12.58 -1.33 6.67
N VAL A 80 -12.47 -1.95 5.49
CA VAL A 80 -12.37 -3.42 5.36
C VAL A 80 -11.08 -3.94 6.00
N MET A 81 -9.94 -3.28 5.76
CA MET A 81 -8.67 -3.65 6.39
C MET A 81 -8.72 -3.54 7.91
N THR A 82 -9.40 -2.53 8.45
CA THR A 82 -9.60 -2.38 9.90
C THR A 82 -10.48 -3.50 10.45
N LEU A 83 -11.62 -3.79 9.83
CA LEU A 83 -12.51 -4.88 10.23
C LEU A 83 -11.83 -6.26 10.13
N SER A 84 -10.88 -6.43 9.22
CA SER A 84 -10.13 -7.69 9.08
C SER A 84 -9.34 -8.07 10.33
N TRP A 85 -9.02 -7.11 11.21
CA TRP A 85 -8.39 -7.40 12.50
C TRP A 85 -9.28 -8.24 13.42
N ASP A 86 -10.61 -8.18 13.27
CA ASP A 86 -11.53 -9.01 14.06
C ASP A 86 -11.33 -10.49 13.74
N VAL A 87 -11.03 -10.82 12.47
CA VAL A 87 -10.68 -12.19 12.07
C VAL A 87 -9.35 -12.60 12.69
N LEU A 88 -8.34 -11.73 12.69
CA LEU A 88 -7.06 -12.06 13.33
C LEU A 88 -7.20 -12.22 14.85
N SER A 89 -8.13 -11.49 15.48
CA SER A 89 -8.35 -11.54 16.92
C SER A 89 -8.87 -12.88 17.43
N THR A 90 -9.34 -13.76 16.53
CA THR A 90 -9.72 -15.13 16.88
C THR A 90 -8.51 -16.04 17.12
N MET A 91 -7.31 -15.63 16.70
CA MET A 91 -6.05 -16.33 17.00
C MET A 91 -5.55 -15.86 18.37
N THR A 92 -5.50 -16.76 19.35
CA THR A 92 -5.09 -16.39 20.71
C THR A 92 -3.58 -16.15 20.79
N PRO A 93 -3.09 -15.42 21.80
CA PRO A 93 -1.64 -15.32 22.05
C PRO A 93 -0.95 -16.68 22.23
N SER A 94 -1.67 -17.70 22.72
CA SER A 94 -1.15 -19.06 22.85
C SER A 94 -0.90 -19.68 21.48
N ASP A 95 -1.87 -19.56 20.57
CA ASP A 95 -1.79 -20.07 19.20
C ASP A 95 -0.62 -19.43 18.44
N TYR A 96 -0.52 -18.10 18.51
CA TYR A 96 0.58 -17.37 17.87
C TYR A 96 1.96 -17.79 18.41
N THR A 97 2.07 -18.00 19.73
CA THR A 97 3.35 -18.38 20.35
C THR A 97 3.84 -19.75 19.87
N ARG A 98 2.93 -20.63 19.45
CA ARG A 98 3.28 -21.99 19.01
C ARG A 98 4.00 -21.99 17.66
N PHE A 99 3.72 -21.08 16.73
CA PHE A 99 4.43 -20.99 15.44
C PHE A 99 5.33 -19.76 15.25
N ARG A 100 5.27 -18.72 16.10
CA ARG A 100 6.07 -17.49 15.90
C ARG A 100 7.57 -17.70 15.64
N HIS A 101 8.13 -18.83 16.10
CA HIS A 101 9.53 -19.17 15.92
C HIS A 101 9.89 -19.48 14.44
N VAL A 102 8.93 -19.94 13.63
CA VAL A 102 9.14 -20.23 12.20
C VAL A 102 9.13 -18.97 11.32
N LEU A 103 8.64 -17.84 11.84
CA LEU A 103 8.52 -16.58 11.09
C LEU A 103 9.87 -15.85 10.91
N GLY A 104 10.89 -16.23 11.68
CA GLY A 104 12.22 -15.61 11.63
C GLY A 104 12.18 -14.09 11.91
N PRO A 105 12.99 -13.28 11.22
CA PRO A 105 13.05 -11.82 11.41
C PRO A 105 11.92 -11.07 10.67
N SER A 106 10.94 -11.77 10.10
CA SER A 106 9.90 -11.16 9.25
C SER A 106 9.07 -10.15 10.04
N SER A 107 8.83 -8.97 9.44
CA SER A 107 8.08 -7.88 10.09
C SER A 107 7.29 -7.06 9.09
N GLY A 108 6.15 -6.49 9.52
CA GLY A 108 5.38 -5.52 8.75
C GLY A 108 6.18 -4.26 8.35
N PHE A 109 7.30 -3.97 9.02
CA PHE A 109 8.24 -2.92 8.60
C PHE A 109 8.89 -3.18 7.24
N GLN A 110 8.87 -4.43 6.77
CA GLN A 110 9.43 -4.84 5.48
C GLN A 110 8.40 -4.77 4.33
N SER A 111 7.15 -4.36 4.59
CA SER A 111 6.15 -4.18 3.53
C SER A 111 6.47 -2.93 2.70
N ASP A 112 6.90 -3.13 1.46
CA ASP A 112 7.18 -2.06 0.51
C ASP A 112 5.91 -1.28 0.12
N GLN A 113 4.78 -1.97 -0.03
CA GLN A 113 3.52 -1.32 -0.38
C GLN A 113 2.99 -0.47 0.77
N PHE A 114 3.11 -0.92 2.01
CA PHE A 114 2.74 -0.12 3.17
C PHE A 114 3.56 1.18 3.25
N ARG A 115 4.90 1.08 3.11
CA ARG A 115 5.77 2.27 3.07
C ARG A 115 5.49 3.17 1.87
N THR A 116 5.16 2.59 0.71
CA THR A 116 4.73 3.35 -0.47
C THR A 116 3.49 4.19 -0.16
N VAL A 117 2.48 3.63 0.50
CA VAL A 117 1.27 4.38 0.92
C VAL A 117 1.64 5.51 1.87
N GLU A 118 2.46 5.26 2.89
CA GLU A 118 2.94 6.30 3.80
C GLU A 118 3.65 7.45 3.05
N TYR A 119 4.54 7.13 2.10
CA TYR A 119 5.25 8.13 1.33
C TYR A 119 4.31 8.96 0.46
N MET A 120 3.30 8.32 -0.13
CA MET A 120 2.26 9.00 -0.90
C MET A 120 1.36 9.89 -0.02
N LEU A 121 1.26 9.62 1.27
CA LEU A 121 0.58 10.48 2.25
C LEU A 121 1.49 11.60 2.81
N GLY A 122 2.79 11.56 2.56
CA GLY A 122 3.76 12.58 3.00
C GLY A 122 4.62 12.17 4.19
N LEU A 123 4.48 10.95 4.70
CA LEU A 123 5.32 10.37 5.77
C LEU A 123 6.58 9.76 5.16
N LYS A 124 7.55 10.61 4.80
CA LYS A 124 8.77 10.22 4.07
C LYS A 124 9.90 9.80 5.02
N ASP A 125 10.42 8.57 4.85
CA ASP A 125 11.61 8.11 5.56
C ASP A 125 12.45 7.14 4.70
N LYS A 126 13.53 7.66 4.10
CA LYS A 126 14.44 6.87 3.26
C LYS A 126 15.06 5.64 3.94
N ALA A 127 15.11 5.59 5.27
CA ALA A 127 15.76 4.51 6.01
C ALA A 127 15.12 3.13 5.75
N PHE A 128 13.86 3.08 5.32
CA PHE A 128 13.17 1.81 5.02
C PHE A 128 13.59 1.18 3.68
N LEU A 129 14.24 1.92 2.77
CA LEU A 129 14.69 1.39 1.47
C LEU A 129 15.69 0.23 1.61
N LYS A 130 16.42 0.17 2.73
CA LYS A 130 17.36 -0.91 3.05
C LYS A 130 16.69 -2.28 3.14
N TYR A 131 15.39 -2.33 3.46
CA TYR A 131 14.64 -3.61 3.55
C TYR A 131 14.27 -4.20 2.20
N GLN A 132 14.55 -3.50 1.08
CA GLN A 132 14.20 -3.92 -0.27
C GLN A 132 15.43 -4.12 -1.18
N GLU A 133 16.63 -4.26 -0.61
CA GLU A 133 17.87 -4.39 -1.38
C GLU A 133 17.90 -5.61 -2.30
N ASP A 134 17.25 -6.70 -1.90
CA ASP A 134 17.07 -7.94 -2.65
C ASP A 134 15.83 -7.93 -3.58
N ARG A 135 15.00 -6.88 -3.50
CA ARG A 135 13.76 -6.72 -4.29
C ARG A 135 13.83 -5.45 -5.14
N PRO A 136 14.63 -5.41 -6.23
CA PRO A 136 14.92 -4.19 -6.98
C PRO A 136 13.68 -3.49 -7.54
N ALA A 137 12.67 -4.24 -7.99
CA ALA A 137 11.41 -3.67 -8.46
C ALA A 137 10.62 -2.97 -7.34
N ALA A 138 10.59 -3.58 -6.14
CA ALA A 138 9.94 -2.98 -4.96
C ALA A 138 10.70 -1.74 -4.49
N LYS A 139 12.04 -1.82 -4.42
CA LYS A 139 12.90 -0.68 -4.08
C LYS A 139 12.68 0.50 -5.04
N ALA A 140 12.64 0.23 -6.35
CA ALA A 140 12.39 1.27 -7.36
C ALA A 140 11.00 1.90 -7.22
N ALA A 141 9.95 1.10 -6.99
CA ALA A 141 8.61 1.62 -6.77
C ALA A 141 8.51 2.49 -5.50
N MET A 142 9.16 2.06 -4.43
CA MET A 142 9.19 2.77 -3.15
C MET A 142 10.02 4.05 -3.23
N GLN A 143 11.16 4.03 -3.94
CA GLN A 143 11.98 5.20 -4.23
C GLN A 143 11.19 6.23 -5.06
N ALA A 144 10.48 5.80 -6.10
CA ALA A 144 9.65 6.70 -6.89
C ALA A 144 8.55 7.38 -6.05
N ALA A 145 7.96 6.67 -5.08
CA ALA A 145 6.99 7.26 -4.16
C ALA A 145 7.64 8.21 -3.14
N LEU A 146 8.90 7.96 -2.76
CA LEU A 146 9.67 8.83 -1.87
C LEU A 146 9.97 10.17 -2.55
N ASP A 147 10.46 10.14 -3.79
CA ASP A 147 10.95 11.32 -4.49
C ASP A 147 9.84 12.23 -5.04
N GLN A 148 8.64 11.68 -5.24
CA GLN A 148 7.51 12.45 -5.77
C GLN A 148 6.77 13.24 -4.69
N PRO A 149 6.12 14.36 -5.04
CA PRO A 149 5.19 15.05 -4.15
C PRO A 149 4.13 14.08 -3.62
N SER A 150 3.79 14.22 -2.33
CA SER A 150 2.67 13.49 -1.73
C SER A 150 1.33 14.01 -2.22
N ILE A 151 0.25 13.35 -1.83
CA ILE A 151 -1.11 13.85 -2.09
C ILE A 151 -1.39 15.16 -1.34
N TRP A 152 -0.73 15.37 -0.19
CA TRP A 152 -0.82 16.61 0.58
C TRP A 152 -0.10 17.75 -0.14
N ASP A 153 1.12 17.50 -0.63
CA ASP A 153 1.85 18.48 -1.45
C ASP A 153 1.05 18.85 -2.72
N ALA A 154 0.41 17.86 -3.37
CA ALA A 154 -0.46 18.12 -4.52
C ALA A 154 -1.69 18.97 -4.16
N ALA A 155 -2.27 18.78 -2.98
CA ALA A 155 -3.38 19.60 -2.48
C ALA A 155 -2.94 21.04 -2.17
N ILE A 156 -1.77 21.23 -1.55
CA ILE A 156 -1.17 22.56 -1.33
C ILE A 156 -0.98 23.28 -2.67
N ALA A 157 -0.41 22.60 -3.66
CA ALA A 157 -0.23 23.18 -5.00
C ALA A 157 -1.57 23.51 -5.68
N ALA A 158 -2.62 22.71 -5.46
CA ALA A 158 -3.96 23.02 -5.96
C ALA A 158 -4.58 24.25 -5.28
N LEU A 159 -4.36 24.45 -3.97
CA LEU A 159 -4.79 25.66 -3.27
C LEU A 159 -4.10 26.90 -3.83
N ALA A 160 -2.78 26.84 -4.07
CA ALA A 160 -2.05 27.94 -4.68
C ALA A 160 -2.58 28.29 -6.08
N ARG A 161 -2.93 27.29 -6.90
CA ARG A 161 -3.58 27.51 -8.22
C ARG A 161 -4.99 28.09 -8.12
N ALA A 162 -5.65 27.95 -6.97
CA ALA A 162 -6.97 28.52 -6.68
C ALA A 162 -6.88 29.89 -5.96
N ASP A 163 -5.74 30.58 -6.06
CA ASP A 163 -5.49 31.92 -5.52
C ASP A 163 -5.52 32.02 -3.98
N PHE A 164 -5.29 30.91 -3.26
CA PHE A 164 -5.03 30.96 -1.82
C PHE A 164 -3.60 31.43 -1.54
N ASP A 165 -3.43 32.19 -0.45
CA ASP A 165 -2.11 32.65 0.02
C ASP A 165 -1.32 31.48 0.64
N ILE A 166 -0.45 30.88 -0.17
CA ILE A 166 0.40 29.74 0.18
C ILE A 166 1.86 30.18 0.14
N ALA A 167 2.60 29.88 1.21
CA ALA A 167 4.02 30.20 1.30
C ALA A 167 4.81 29.48 0.17
N PRO A 168 5.68 30.18 -0.60
CA PRO A 168 6.37 29.60 -1.74
C PRO A 168 7.28 28.40 -1.41
N ASP A 169 7.81 28.36 -0.20
CA ASP A 169 8.64 27.27 0.31
C ASP A 169 7.87 25.95 0.50
N LEU A 170 6.54 26.00 0.57
CA LEU A 170 5.69 24.80 0.54
C LEU A 170 5.49 24.23 -0.87
N LEU A 171 5.73 25.04 -1.91
CA LEU A 171 5.56 24.66 -3.32
C LEU A 171 6.84 24.11 -3.94
N ASP A 172 8.01 24.59 -3.49
CA ASP A 172 9.33 24.17 -3.97
C ASP A 172 10.21 23.69 -2.81
N ARG A 173 9.91 22.47 -2.33
CA ARG A 173 10.62 21.80 -1.23
C ARG A 173 11.25 20.49 -1.66
N ASP A 174 12.16 19.97 -0.85
CA ASP A 174 12.62 18.58 -0.98
C ASP A 174 11.48 17.60 -0.60
N PHE A 175 10.77 17.08 -1.60
CA PHE A 175 9.65 16.15 -1.42
C PHE A 175 10.06 14.79 -0.84
N ALA A 176 11.36 14.47 -0.81
CA ALA A 176 11.86 13.28 -0.11
C ALA A 176 11.91 13.47 1.41
N GLN A 177 11.71 14.70 1.92
CA GLN A 177 11.52 14.97 3.34
C GLN A 177 10.05 14.92 3.74
N SER A 178 9.81 14.46 4.97
CA SER A 178 8.47 14.52 5.57
C SER A 178 8.00 15.97 5.68
N HIS A 179 6.73 16.20 5.33
CA HIS A 179 6.10 17.51 5.47
C HIS A 179 6.17 17.99 6.93
N GLN A 180 6.48 19.27 7.13
CA GLN A 180 6.50 19.90 8.45
C GLN A 180 5.28 20.82 8.59
N PRO A 181 4.64 20.90 9.77
CA PRO A 181 3.54 21.82 9.99
C PRO A 181 3.93 23.27 9.66
N SER A 182 3.07 23.95 8.89
CA SER A 182 3.19 25.35 8.46
C SER A 182 2.13 26.22 9.11
#